data_AF-A0A1J6J4D7-F1
#
_entry.id   AF-A0A1J6J4D7-F1
#
_cell.length_a   1.000
_cell.length_b   1.000
_cell.length_c   1.000
_cell.angle_alpha   90.00
_cell.angle_beta   90.00
_cell.angle_gamma   90.00
#
_symmetry.space_group_name_H-M   'P 1'
#
loop_
_entity.id
_entity.type
_entity.pdbx_description
1 polymer ?
#
loop_
_entity_poly.entity_id
_entity_poly.type
_entity_poly.pdbx_seq_one_letter_code
_entity_poly.pdbx_strand_id
1 'polypeptide(L)'
;MDKVNQLFSKIPHYNKLSRQYELDFRDRGRAGLKFQSLFKNFQQTIEKNGSQTILQLDRVGKAKYVMDCRYPLTGYQSFCMCLASIDSKVCCTL
;
A
#
# COMPACT_ATOMS: atom_id res chain seq x y z
N MET A 1 -9.22 -27.39 9.20
CA MET A 1 -8.95 -26.01 9.68
C MET A 1 -8.21 -25.30 8.57
N ASP A 2 -8.89 -24.41 7.85
CA ASP A 2 -8.27 -23.60 6.82
C ASP A 2 -7.14 -22.77 7.43
N LYS A 3 -5.93 -22.93 6.92
CA LYS A 3 -4.77 -22.12 7.33
C LYS A 3 -4.97 -20.71 6.77
N VAL A 4 -5.45 -19.80 7.61
CA VAL A 4 -5.61 -18.38 7.25
C VAL A 4 -4.26 -17.67 7.45
N ASN A 5 -3.79 -16.98 6.41
CA ASN A 5 -2.61 -16.12 6.52
C ASN A 5 -3.05 -14.71 6.95
N GLN A 6 -2.58 -14.27 8.12
CA GLN A 6 -2.81 -12.91 8.59
C GLN A 6 -1.88 -11.92 7.88
N LEU A 7 -2.42 -10.77 7.48
CA LEU A 7 -1.65 -9.67 6.90
C LEU A 7 -1.58 -8.51 7.88
N PHE A 8 -0.43 -7.84 7.93
CA PHE A 8 -0.15 -6.70 8.80
C PHE A 8 0.14 -5.46 7.96
N SER A 9 -0.45 -4.32 8.32
CA SER A 9 -0.13 -3.05 7.70
C SER A 9 1.22 -2.55 8.20
N LYS A 10 2.10 -2.12 7.30
CA LYS A 10 3.31 -1.40 7.67
C LYS A 10 2.95 -0.02 8.23
N ILE A 11 3.68 0.37 9.27
CA ILE A 11 3.57 1.70 9.87
C ILE A 11 4.47 2.64 9.06
N PRO A 12 3.96 3.78 8.57
CA PRO A 12 4.79 4.74 7.87
C PRO A 12 5.79 5.40 8.82
N HIS A 13 6.99 5.67 8.31
CA HIS A 13 8.04 6.38 9.03
C HIS A 13 7.97 7.87 8.71
N TYR A 14 8.22 8.72 9.71
CA TYR A 14 8.24 10.16 9.50
C TYR A 14 9.54 10.62 8.84
N ASN A 15 9.46 11.08 7.58
CA ASN A 15 10.60 11.65 6.88
C ASN A 15 10.75 13.14 7.24
N LYS A 16 11.88 13.48 7.86
CA LYS A 16 12.18 14.85 8.31
C LYS A 16 12.41 15.83 7.15
N LEU A 17 12.89 15.34 6.00
CA LEU A 17 13.22 16.17 4.84
C LEU A 17 11.94 16.60 4.09
N SER A 18 11.04 15.66 3.82
CA SER A 18 9.75 15.93 3.18
C SER A 18 8.67 16.42 4.16
N ARG A 19 8.92 16.27 5.48
CA ARG A 19 7.99 16.57 6.58
C ARG A 19 6.68 15.79 6.52
N GLN A 20 6.74 14.53 6.08
CA GLN A 20 5.56 13.70 5.89
C GLN A 20 5.82 12.24 6.32
N TYR A 21 4.75 11.52 6.62
CA TYR A 21 4.79 10.09 6.94
C TYR A 21 4.84 9.25 5.68
N GLU A 22 5.98 8.62 5.42
CA GLU A 22 6.28 7.89 4.20
C GLU A 22 6.43 6.39 4.46
N LEU A 23 6.00 5.59 3.49
CA LEU A 23 6.35 4.17 3.43
C LEU A 23 7.59 4.02 2.54
N ASP A 24 8.43 3.04 2.84
CA ASP A 24 9.61 2.75 2.03
C ASP A 24 9.17 2.11 0.71
N PHE A 25 9.04 2.95 -0.31
CA PHE A 25 8.73 2.52 -1.66
C PHE A 25 10.04 2.11 -2.31
N ARG A 26 10.44 0.85 -2.08
CA ARG A 26 11.62 0.28 -2.75
C ARG A 26 11.46 0.50 -4.25
N ASP A 27 12.36 1.32 -4.78
CA ASP A 27 12.39 1.79 -6.15
C ASP A 27 12.56 0.60 -7.10
N ARG A 28 11.43 -0.03 -7.45
CA ARG A 28 11.37 -1.05 -8.50
C ARG A 28 11.40 -0.37 -9.86
N GLY A 29 12.48 0.36 -10.13
CA GLY A 29 12.77 1.00 -11.42
C GLY A 29 11.78 2.10 -11.82
N ARG A 30 11.17 2.81 -10.87
CA ARG A 30 10.19 3.87 -11.14
C ARG A 30 10.73 5.23 -10.72
N ALA A 31 11.95 5.53 -11.13
CA ALA A 31 12.52 6.87 -11.05
C ALA A 31 11.60 7.86 -11.79
N GLY A 32 10.96 8.77 -11.05
CA GLY A 32 10.23 9.93 -11.63
C GLY A 32 8.73 10.03 -11.35
N LEU A 33 8.09 9.03 -10.73
CA LEU A 33 6.70 9.19 -10.29
C LEU A 33 6.66 9.96 -8.96
N LYS A 34 6.32 11.26 -9.03
CA LYS A 34 5.98 12.05 -7.83
C LYS A 34 4.70 11.47 -7.22
N PHE A 35 4.84 10.64 -6.18
CA PHE A 35 3.72 10.11 -5.42
C PHE A 35 2.96 11.26 -4.78
N GLN A 36 1.69 11.44 -5.17
CA GLN A 36 0.83 12.49 -4.61
C GLN A 36 0.06 11.95 -3.40
N SER A 37 0.19 12.65 -2.27
CA SER A 37 -0.62 12.51 -1.06
C SER A 37 -0.64 11.10 -0.45
N LEU A 38 0.17 10.95 0.60
CA LEU A 38 0.46 9.71 1.34
C LEU A 38 -0.75 9.06 2.02
N PHE A 39 -1.86 9.78 2.20
CA PHE A 39 -3.04 9.27 2.91
C PHE A 39 -3.68 8.04 2.25
N LYS A 40 -3.38 7.77 0.98
CA LYS A 40 -3.96 6.65 0.22
C LYS A 40 -2.98 5.53 -0.11
N ASN A 41 -1.72 5.61 0.32
CA ASN A 41 -0.74 4.57 0.08
C ASN A 41 -0.74 3.58 1.25
N PHE A 42 -0.68 2.28 0.97
CA PHE A 42 -0.53 1.26 2.02
C PHE A 42 0.35 0.11 1.55
N GLN A 43 0.99 -0.55 2.52
CA GLN A 43 1.79 -1.74 2.31
C GLN A 43 1.40 -2.79 3.34
N GLN A 44 1.22 -4.03 2.90
CA GLN A 44 0.92 -5.18 3.75
C GLN A 44 2.00 -6.25 3.68
N THR A 45 2.26 -6.88 4.81
CA THR A 45 3.22 -7.96 5.00
C THR A 45 2.54 -9.17 5.63
N ILE A 46 3.06 -10.37 5.39
CA ILE A 46 2.59 -11.58 6.10
C ILE A 46 3.13 -11.60 7.53
N GLU A 47 4.35 -11.12 7.73
CA GLU A 47 4.96 -11.03 9.05
C GLU A 47 4.80 -9.63 9.62
N LYS A 48 4.47 -9.53 10.91
CA LYS A 48 4.23 -8.25 11.59
C LYS A 48 5.38 -7.24 11.44
N ASN A 49 6.62 -7.73 11.48
CA ASN A 49 7.83 -6.92 11.32
C ASN A 49 8.63 -7.31 10.06
N GLY A 50 7.97 -7.95 9.08
CA GLY A 50 8.60 -8.44 7.87
C GLY A 50 9.04 -7.29 6.96
N SER A 51 10.21 -7.45 6.32
CA SER A 51 10.66 -6.51 5.29
C SER A 51 9.92 -6.72 3.97
N GLN A 52 9.43 -7.93 3.70
CA GLN A 52 8.80 -8.32 2.45
C GLN A 52 7.35 -7.83 2.35
N THR A 53 7.14 -6.79 1.55
CA THR A 53 5.81 -6.32 1.16
C THR A 53 5.18 -7.32 0.17
N ILE A 54 3.96 -7.73 0.46
CA ILE A 54 3.16 -8.71 -0.31
C ILE A 54 2.05 -8.02 -1.12
N LEU A 55 1.48 -6.95 -0.58
CA LEU A 55 0.55 -6.07 -1.29
C LEU A 55 0.95 -4.61 -1.06
N GLN A 56 0.99 -3.84 -2.13
CA GLN A 56 1.20 -2.40 -2.09
C GLN A 56 0.23 -1.71 -3.04
N LEU A 57 -0.39 -0.63 -2.58
CA LEU A 57 -1.22 0.26 -3.39
C LEU A 57 -0.70 1.68 -3.24
N ASP A 58 -0.43 2.32 -4.39
CA ASP A 58 0.05 3.69 -4.45
C ASP A 58 -0.81 4.55 -5.35
N ARG A 59 -1.16 5.75 -4.88
CA ARG A 59 -1.82 6.75 -5.73
C ARG A 59 -0.78 7.57 -6.48
N VAL A 60 -0.84 7.51 -7.82
CA VAL A 60 0.07 8.24 -8.72
C VAL A 60 -0.64 9.38 -9.47
N GLY A 61 -1.95 9.55 -9.28
CA GLY A 61 -2.72 10.66 -9.83
C GLY A 61 -4.14 10.73 -9.27
N LYS A 62 -4.98 11.65 -9.78
CA LYS A 62 -6.34 11.90 -9.25
C LYS A 62 -7.19 10.63 -9.15
N ALA A 63 -7.15 9.76 -10.16
CA ALA A 63 -7.85 8.48 -10.20
C ALA A 63 -6.95 7.35 -10.71
N LYS A 64 -5.63 7.49 -10.55
CA LYS A 64 -4.64 6.52 -11.02
C LYS A 64 -3.94 5.91 -9.83
N TYR A 65 -3.97 4.58 -9.77
CA TYR A 65 -3.32 3.80 -8.73
C TYR A 65 -2.41 2.75 -9.36
N VAL A 66 -1.33 2.44 -8.66
CA VAL A 66 -0.41 1.35 -8.96
C VAL A 66 -0.57 0.32 -7.87
N MET A 67 -0.80 -0.94 -8.27
CA MET A 67 -0.90 -2.07 -7.35
C MET A 67 0.24 -3.04 -7.64
N ASP A 68 1.04 -3.35 -6.62
CA ASP A 68 2.00 -4.44 -6.66
C ASP A 68 1.50 -5.59 -5.78
N CYS A 69 1.32 -6.76 -6.38
CA CYS A 69 0.92 -7.98 -5.69
C CYS A 69 2.03 -9.03 -5.78
N ARG A 70 2.21 -9.83 -4.72
CA ARG A 70 3.10 -10.99 -4.69
C ARG A 70 2.37 -12.20 -4.13
N TYR A 71 2.89 -13.38 -4.49
CA TYR A 71 2.51 -14.64 -3.85
C TYR A 71 2.57 -14.49 -2.32
N PRO A 72 1.59 -15.02 -1.56
CA PRO A 72 0.53 -15.95 -1.96
C PRO A 72 -0.77 -15.30 -2.43
N LEU A 73 -0.83 -13.97 -2.59
CA LEU A 73 -2.05 -13.33 -3.06
C LEU A 73 -2.24 -13.54 -4.56
N THR A 74 -3.49 -13.81 -4.94
CA THR A 74 -3.92 -13.75 -6.34
C THR A 74 -4.20 -12.30 -6.74
N GLY A 75 -4.15 -12.01 -8.04
CA GLY A 75 -4.50 -10.68 -8.56
C GLY A 75 -5.91 -10.25 -8.14
N TYR A 76 -6.87 -11.19 -8.12
CA TYR A 76 -8.24 -10.94 -7.69
C TYR A 76 -8.34 -10.53 -6.21
N GLN A 77 -7.73 -11.32 -5.31
CA GLN A 77 -7.73 -11.01 -3.87
C GLN A 77 -7.11 -9.64 -3.59
N SER A 78 -5.95 -9.36 -4.19
CA SER A 78 -5.28 -8.07 -4.06
C SER A 78 -6.15 -6.92 -4.57
N PHE A 79 -6.79 -7.10 -5.72
CA PHE A 79 -7.66 -6.08 -6.29
C PHE A 79 -8.86 -5.77 -5.38
N CYS A 80 -9.53 -6.80 -4.84
CA CYS A 80 -10.63 -6.62 -3.88
C CYS A 80 -10.18 -5.89 -2.61
N MET A 81 -9.03 -6.24 -2.05
CA MET A 81 -8.45 -5.56 -0.88
C MET A 81 -8.15 -4.08 -1.18
N CYS A 82 -7.59 -3.78 -2.36
CA CYS A 82 -7.32 -2.42 -2.78
C CYS A 82 -8.59 -1.59 -2.97
N LEU A 83 -9.64 -2.16 -3.59
CA LEU A 83 -10.93 -1.48 -3.73
C LEU A 83 -11.54 -1.12 -2.36
N ALA A 84 -11.53 -2.06 -1.41
CA ALA A 84 -12.03 -1.82 -0.05
C ALA A 84 -11.26 -0.69 0.66
N SER A 85 -9.94 -0.59 0.45
CA SER A 85 -9.12 0.50 1.00
C SER A 85 -9.38 1.86 0.33
N ILE A 86 -9.77 1.87 -0.95
CA ILE A 86 -10.10 3.12 -1.65
C ILE A 86 -11.45 3.61 -1.13
N ASP A 87 -12.43 2.72 -1.05
CA ASP A 87 -13.82 3.00 -0.68
C ASP A 87 -13.98 3.46 0.78
N SER A 88 -13.31 2.77 1.72
CA SER A 88 -13.34 3.11 3.15
C SER A 88 -12.79 4.50 3.50
N LYS A 89 -12.00 5.13 2.62
CA LYS A 89 -11.45 6.47 2.81
C LYS A 89 -12.20 7.57 2.04
N VAL A 90 -13.24 7.24 1.26
CA VAL A 90 -14.01 8.27 0.51
C VAL A 90 -15.01 9.00 1.41
N CYS A 91 -15.38 8.43 2.56
CA CYS A 91 -16.34 9.05 3.50
C CYS A 91 -15.75 10.15 4.42
N CYS A 92 -14.45 10.50 4.33
CA CYS A 92 -13.87 11.57 5.14
C CYS A 92 -13.58 12.86 4.36
N THR A 93 -14.24 13.05 3.22
CA THR A 93 -14.35 14.35 2.56
C THR A 93 -15.77 14.86 2.72
N LEU A 94 -16.06 15.37 3.92
CA LEU A 94 -17.12 16.33 4.22
C LEU A 94 -16.46 17.48 4.99
#